data_AF-A0A327L4T3-F1
#
_entry.id   AF-A0A327L4T3-F1
#
_cell.length_a   1.000
_cell.length_b   1.000
_cell.length_c   1.000
_cell.angle_alpha   90.00
_cell.angle_beta   90.00
_cell.angle_gamma   90.00
#
_symmetry.space_group_name_H-M   'P 1'
#
loop_
_entity.id
_entity.type
_entity.pdbx_description
1 polymer ?
#
loop_
_entity_poly.entity_id
_entity_poly.type
_entity_poly.pdbx_seq_one_letter_code
_entity_poly.pdbx_strand_id
1 'polypeptide(L)'
;MIVRPFRLSPTASLVAASLIGISSVAVAQVQLEDRWPAPTQQMEQRAPAATEAPAEGQPAAKPRAARKPKPAPTPAAEGADPAVAPAPRAAAAKPAAAPAGAPKAIACSGVFAKSSNHLALASTFNDKNVTFTEVDGPEGSKLNATVLFPDDPKRRLEVLWQNEAARSDTALIVVTGGSTWTGPKGLKLGLGLAALEKINGKPFKLKGFDQDDGGSVVDWQGGALASLPGGCSVGLRFAPDPKATEAAKAQAAGKEFVSTDAALKGVKPVVAEILFGYPQSP
;
A
#
# COMPACT_ATOMS: atom_id res chain seq x y z
N MET A 1 -23.81 44.82 67.51
CA MET A 1 -23.75 44.95 66.04
C MET A 1 -22.49 44.24 65.56
N ILE A 2 -22.66 43.36 64.58
CA ILE A 2 -21.70 42.35 64.10
C ILE A 2 -20.67 43.00 63.19
N VAL A 3 -19.37 42.69 63.34
CA VAL A 3 -18.42 42.64 62.23
C VAL A 3 -17.38 41.55 62.48
N ARG A 4 -17.27 40.60 61.54
CA ARG A 4 -16.33 39.46 61.50
C ARG A 4 -14.90 39.91 61.16
N PRO A 5 -13.84 39.18 61.56
CA PRO A 5 -12.55 39.28 60.89
C PRO A 5 -12.52 38.41 59.62
N PHE A 6 -12.11 39.03 58.52
CA PHE A 6 -11.86 38.42 57.21
C PHE A 6 -10.43 37.85 57.23
N ARG A 7 -10.26 36.52 57.11
CA ARG A 7 -8.97 35.91 56.74
C ARG A 7 -9.06 35.51 55.26
N LEU A 8 -8.26 36.15 54.41
CA LEU A 8 -7.92 35.62 53.09
C LEU A 8 -6.53 34.99 53.17
N SER A 9 -6.47 33.68 52.98
CA SER A 9 -5.27 33.01 52.46
C SER A 9 -5.45 32.85 50.95
N PRO A 10 -4.47 33.19 50.11
CA PRO A 10 -4.50 32.78 48.71
C PRO A 10 -3.96 31.35 48.61
N THR A 11 -4.83 30.39 48.36
CA THR A 11 -4.45 29.10 47.79
C THR A 11 -3.92 29.35 46.38
N ALA A 12 -2.62 29.16 46.19
CA ALA A 12 -2.01 29.11 44.87
C ALA A 12 -2.54 27.87 44.14
N SER A 13 -3.39 28.06 43.14
CA SER A 13 -3.68 27.04 42.13
C SER A 13 -2.45 26.88 41.25
N LEU A 14 -1.66 25.82 41.48
CA LEU A 14 -0.78 25.29 40.45
C LEU A 14 -1.67 24.71 39.34
N VAL A 15 -1.72 25.38 38.20
CA VAL A 15 -2.16 24.76 36.95
C VAL A 15 -1.01 23.87 36.48
N ALA A 16 -1.10 22.57 36.76
CA ALA A 16 -0.23 21.60 36.14
C ALA A 16 -0.56 21.53 34.65
N ALA A 17 0.33 22.04 33.80
CA ALA A 17 0.28 21.78 32.37
C ALA A 17 0.64 20.30 32.14
N SER A 18 -0.37 19.46 31.91
CA SER A 18 -0.17 18.09 31.42
C SER A 18 0.40 18.16 30.01
N LEU A 19 1.71 17.95 29.89
CA LEU A 19 2.35 17.57 28.63
C LEU A 19 1.85 16.16 28.28
N ILE A 20 0.88 16.06 27.38
CA ILE A 20 0.46 14.78 26.80
C ILE A 20 1.64 14.30 25.94
N GLY A 21 2.41 13.36 26.47
CA GLY A 21 3.46 12.68 25.71
C GLY A 21 2.82 11.84 24.61
N ILE A 22 2.92 12.29 23.36
CA ILE A 22 2.55 11.49 22.20
C ILE A 22 3.55 10.33 22.14
N SER A 23 3.06 9.09 22.22
CA SER A 23 3.91 7.89 22.13
C SER A 23 4.57 7.81 20.75
N SER A 24 5.79 7.30 20.66
CA SER A 24 6.53 7.17 19.39
C SER A 24 5.77 6.40 18.31
N VAL A 25 4.90 5.46 18.71
CA VAL A 25 4.02 4.72 17.80
C VAL A 25 3.03 5.66 17.10
N ALA A 26 2.38 6.56 17.85
CA ALA A 26 1.43 7.51 17.28
C ALA A 26 2.12 8.53 16.36
N VAL A 27 3.38 8.89 16.65
CA VAL A 27 4.19 9.74 15.76
C VAL A 27 4.51 9.02 14.44
N ALA A 28 4.95 7.75 14.50
CA ALA A 28 5.27 6.96 13.32
C ALA A 28 4.04 6.72 12.42
N GLN A 29 2.85 6.53 13.01
CA GLN A 29 1.59 6.45 12.27
C GLN A 29 1.28 7.77 11.55
N VAL A 30 1.31 8.89 12.27
CA VAL A 30 1.08 10.21 11.63
C VAL A 30 2.04 10.46 10.47
N GLN A 31 3.32 10.12 10.62
CA GLN A 31 4.32 10.31 9.56
C GLN A 31 4.13 9.37 8.35
N LEU A 32 3.60 8.17 8.58
CA LEU A 32 3.24 7.24 7.51
C LEU A 32 2.04 7.78 6.71
N GLU A 33 1.02 8.26 7.43
CA GLU A 33 -0.15 8.91 6.85
C GLU A 33 0.25 10.18 6.06
N ASP A 34 1.14 11.01 6.60
CA ASP A 34 1.63 12.24 5.93
C ASP A 34 2.46 11.94 4.67
N ARG A 35 3.09 10.76 4.60
CA ARG A 35 3.78 10.32 3.39
C ARG A 35 2.80 9.87 2.30
N TRP A 36 1.58 9.46 2.67
CA TRP A 36 0.54 9.10 1.72
C TRP A 36 -0.10 10.35 1.10
N PRO A 37 -0.26 10.42 -0.24
CA PRO A 37 -1.00 11.49 -0.89
C PRO A 37 -2.45 11.51 -0.42
N ALA A 38 -2.83 12.52 0.38
CA ALA A 38 -4.18 12.63 0.88
C ALA A 38 -5.17 12.88 -0.28
N PRO A 39 -6.24 12.08 -0.42
CA PRO A 39 -7.35 12.45 -1.29
C PRO A 39 -8.01 13.72 -0.74
N THR A 40 -8.41 14.64 -1.61
CA THR A 40 -9.14 15.82 -1.14
C THR A 40 -10.52 15.43 -0.59
N GLN A 41 -10.98 16.18 0.42
CA GLN A 41 -12.20 15.93 1.22
C GLN A 41 -13.51 15.70 0.42
N GLN A 42 -13.50 15.84 -0.90
CA GLN A 42 -14.63 15.48 -1.76
C GLN A 42 -14.90 13.97 -1.81
N MET A 43 -13.90 13.10 -1.53
CA MET A 43 -14.15 11.66 -1.44
C MET A 43 -14.92 11.29 -0.17
N GLU A 44 -14.61 11.98 0.94
CA GLU A 44 -15.30 11.80 2.24
C GLU A 44 -16.80 12.16 2.15
N GLN A 45 -17.14 13.17 1.36
CA GLN A 45 -18.52 13.66 1.21
C GLN A 45 -19.39 12.82 0.26
N ARG A 46 -18.84 11.76 -0.36
CA ARG A 46 -19.56 10.94 -1.34
C ARG A 46 -20.09 9.61 -0.79
N ALA A 47 -19.81 9.27 0.47
CA ALA A 47 -20.46 8.17 1.15
C ALA A 47 -21.78 8.68 1.76
N PRO A 48 -22.98 8.23 1.31
CA PRO A 48 -24.16 8.44 2.12
C PRO A 48 -24.01 7.62 3.41
N ALA A 49 -24.16 8.29 4.54
CA ALA A 49 -24.32 7.65 5.85
C ALA A 49 -25.45 6.61 5.74
N ALA A 50 -25.06 5.33 5.77
CA ALA A 50 -26.01 4.25 5.90
C ALA A 50 -26.53 4.27 7.33
N THR A 51 -27.68 4.89 7.53
CA THR A 51 -28.47 4.77 8.75
C THR A 51 -28.79 3.29 8.95
N GLU A 52 -28.28 2.71 10.04
CA GLU A 52 -28.68 1.40 10.54
C GLU A 52 -30.21 1.34 10.71
N ALA A 53 -30.80 0.28 10.16
CA ALA A 53 -32.12 -0.20 10.54
C ALA A 53 -32.00 -1.70 10.87
N PRO A 54 -32.67 -2.18 11.94
CA PRO A 54 -32.31 -3.42 12.63
C PRO A 54 -32.81 -4.69 11.95
N ALA A 55 -32.15 -5.79 12.32
CA ALA A 55 -32.41 -7.16 11.89
C ALA A 55 -33.79 -7.69 12.30
N GLU A 56 -34.45 -8.43 11.39
CA GLU A 56 -35.60 -9.26 11.74
C GLU A 56 -35.67 -10.55 10.89
N GLY A 57 -35.65 -11.70 11.59
CA GLY A 57 -36.50 -12.86 11.30
C GLY A 57 -36.16 -13.81 10.14
N GLN A 58 -35.34 -14.84 10.40
CA GLN A 58 -35.41 -16.12 9.68
C GLN A 58 -36.60 -16.96 10.19
N PRO A 59 -37.33 -17.68 9.31
CA PRO A 59 -38.00 -18.91 9.71
C PRO A 59 -37.32 -20.15 9.11
N ALA A 60 -37.16 -21.14 9.98
CA ALA A 60 -36.57 -22.45 9.72
C ALA A 60 -37.55 -23.41 9.01
N ALA A 61 -37.01 -24.33 8.20
CA ALA A 61 -37.64 -25.62 7.89
C ALA A 61 -36.57 -26.72 7.69
N LYS A 62 -36.67 -27.81 8.46
CA LYS A 62 -35.86 -29.04 8.35
C LYS A 62 -36.58 -30.12 7.48
N PRO A 63 -36.13 -31.39 7.40
CA PRO A 63 -35.47 -31.95 6.21
C PRO A 63 -36.26 -33.13 5.58
N ARG A 64 -35.86 -33.62 4.40
CA ARG A 64 -36.41 -34.90 3.90
C ARG A 64 -35.38 -35.80 3.19
N ALA A 65 -35.09 -36.89 3.91
CA ALA A 65 -34.92 -38.28 3.51
C ALA A 65 -33.94 -38.70 2.40
N ALA A 66 -32.98 -39.50 2.84
CA ALA A 66 -32.13 -40.41 2.09
C ALA A 66 -32.91 -41.45 1.25
N ARG A 67 -32.35 -41.83 0.10
CA ARG A 67 -32.68 -43.06 -0.62
C ARG A 67 -31.49 -44.03 -0.57
N LYS A 68 -31.80 -45.27 -0.18
CA LYS A 68 -30.91 -46.45 -0.09
C LYS A 68 -30.74 -47.15 -1.46
N PRO A 69 -29.74 -48.04 -1.62
CA PRO A 69 -29.16 -48.47 -2.89
C PRO A 69 -29.81 -49.73 -3.49
N LYS A 70 -29.55 -49.99 -4.78
CA LYS A 70 -29.99 -51.21 -5.51
C LYS A 70 -28.79 -52.18 -5.68
N PRO A 71 -28.99 -53.51 -5.57
CA PRO A 71 -27.92 -54.48 -5.29
C PRO A 71 -27.23 -55.07 -6.53
N ALA A 72 -26.03 -55.58 -6.31
CA ALA A 72 -25.22 -56.39 -7.22
C ALA A 72 -25.72 -57.86 -7.30
N PRO A 73 -25.41 -58.59 -8.37
CA PRO A 73 -25.30 -60.04 -8.33
C PRO A 73 -23.84 -60.50 -8.19
N THR A 74 -23.66 -61.55 -7.40
CA THR A 74 -22.43 -62.26 -7.03
C THR A 74 -22.17 -63.45 -8.00
N PRO A 75 -21.19 -64.35 -7.76
CA PRO A 75 -19.87 -64.42 -8.41
C PRO A 75 -19.69 -65.67 -9.31
N ALA A 76 -18.60 -65.70 -10.09
CA ALA A 76 -17.99 -66.94 -10.53
C ALA A 76 -16.47 -66.77 -10.63
N ALA A 77 -15.76 -67.74 -10.08
CA ALA A 77 -14.32 -67.79 -9.92
C ALA A 77 -13.65 -68.47 -11.12
N GLU A 78 -12.55 -67.91 -11.60
CA GLU A 78 -11.46 -68.56 -12.34
C GLU A 78 -10.35 -67.48 -12.38
N GLY A 79 -9.14 -67.66 -11.86
CA GLY A 79 -8.22 -68.76 -12.05
C GLY A 79 -6.97 -68.20 -12.74
N ALA A 80 -5.81 -68.31 -12.08
CA ALA A 80 -4.45 -68.13 -12.60
C ALA A 80 -3.91 -66.69 -12.85
N ASP A 81 -2.96 -66.30 -11.99
CA ASP A 81 -1.83 -65.41 -12.31
C ASP A 81 -0.92 -66.05 -13.38
N PRO A 82 -0.27 -65.26 -14.27
CA PRO A 82 1.10 -64.85 -13.93
C PRO A 82 1.49 -63.41 -14.33
N ALA A 83 2.26 -62.82 -13.43
CA ALA A 83 3.36 -61.87 -13.61
C ALA A 83 3.56 -61.21 -14.99
N VAL A 84 3.39 -59.89 -15.05
CA VAL A 84 4.02 -59.02 -16.05
C VAL A 84 4.73 -57.86 -15.33
N ALA A 85 6.00 -57.67 -15.71
CA ALA A 85 7.00 -56.78 -15.12
C ALA A 85 6.60 -55.29 -15.06
N PRO A 86 7.18 -54.50 -14.12
CA PRO A 86 6.92 -53.07 -14.04
C PRO A 86 7.62 -52.29 -15.17
N ALA A 87 6.88 -51.34 -15.75
CA ALA A 87 7.35 -50.36 -16.73
C ALA A 87 8.53 -49.50 -16.20
N PRO A 88 9.42 -48.99 -17.08
CA PRO A 88 10.63 -48.29 -16.67
C PRO A 88 10.32 -46.94 -16.01
N ARG A 89 11.00 -46.69 -14.88
CA ARG A 89 11.03 -45.41 -14.16
C ARG A 89 11.48 -44.30 -15.11
N ALA A 90 10.65 -43.27 -15.28
CA ALA A 90 11.06 -42.00 -15.84
C ALA A 90 12.25 -41.45 -15.04
N ALA A 91 13.36 -41.18 -15.74
CA ALA A 91 14.53 -40.56 -15.17
C ALA A 91 14.16 -39.18 -14.60
N ALA A 92 14.47 -38.96 -13.32
CA ALA A 92 14.31 -37.67 -12.68
C ALA A 92 15.22 -36.64 -13.38
N ALA A 93 14.60 -35.66 -14.03
CA ALA A 93 15.30 -34.50 -14.53
C ALA A 93 15.91 -33.72 -13.35
N LYS A 94 17.21 -33.44 -13.46
CA LYS A 94 17.98 -32.58 -12.56
C LYS A 94 17.25 -31.23 -12.38
N PRO A 95 17.13 -30.66 -11.16
CA PRO A 95 16.52 -29.35 -11.00
C PRO A 95 17.30 -28.32 -11.82
N ALA A 96 16.63 -27.72 -12.79
CA ALA A 96 17.14 -26.53 -13.47
C ALA A 96 17.37 -25.46 -12.40
N ALA A 97 18.56 -24.85 -12.42
CA ALA A 97 18.87 -23.72 -11.56
C ALA A 97 17.78 -22.66 -11.72
N ALA A 98 17.23 -22.19 -10.60
CA ALA A 98 16.26 -21.11 -10.57
C ALA A 98 16.84 -19.90 -11.34
N PRO A 99 16.04 -19.22 -12.19
CA PRO A 99 16.51 -18.04 -12.89
C PRO A 99 16.97 -16.98 -11.87
N ALA A 100 18.23 -16.59 -11.96
CA ALA A 100 18.82 -15.51 -11.20
C ALA A 100 18.16 -14.19 -11.62
N GLY A 101 17.30 -13.68 -10.75
CA GLY A 101 16.62 -12.40 -10.91
C GLY A 101 15.20 -12.49 -10.39
N ALA A 102 15.01 -12.25 -9.09
CA ALA A 102 13.68 -12.05 -8.54
C ALA A 102 12.95 -11.00 -9.39
N PRO A 103 11.68 -11.22 -9.77
CA PRO A 103 10.95 -10.28 -10.59
C PRO A 103 10.90 -8.92 -9.89
N LYS A 104 11.39 -7.88 -10.58
CA LYS A 104 11.36 -6.49 -10.11
C LYS A 104 9.96 -5.89 -10.25
N ALA A 105 8.94 -6.63 -9.84
CA ALA A 105 7.54 -6.28 -9.99
C ALA A 105 6.82 -6.34 -8.64
N ILE A 106 6.20 -5.24 -8.25
CA ILE A 106 5.35 -5.12 -7.07
C ILE A 106 3.95 -5.53 -7.49
N ALA A 107 3.41 -6.58 -6.85
CA ALA A 107 2.15 -7.21 -7.25
C ALA A 107 0.99 -6.98 -6.27
N CYS A 108 1.16 -6.13 -5.24
CA CYS A 108 0.18 -5.92 -4.15
C CYS A 108 -0.35 -7.24 -3.52
N SER A 109 0.46 -8.30 -3.58
CA SER A 109 0.13 -9.68 -3.20
C SER A 109 1.40 -10.44 -2.85
N GLY A 110 1.26 -11.64 -2.27
CA GLY A 110 2.40 -12.44 -1.81
C GLY A 110 3.26 -11.67 -0.81
N VAL A 111 4.56 -11.57 -1.09
CA VAL A 111 5.53 -10.84 -0.25
C VAL A 111 5.31 -9.33 -0.21
N PHE A 112 4.46 -8.80 -1.09
CA PHE A 112 4.02 -7.41 -1.11
C PHE A 112 2.54 -7.25 -0.73
N ALA A 113 1.91 -8.27 -0.15
CA ALA A 113 0.54 -8.19 0.37
C ALA A 113 0.47 -7.38 1.67
N LYS A 114 -0.75 -6.99 2.05
CA LYS A 114 -1.05 -6.34 3.34
C LYS A 114 -0.50 -7.14 4.52
N SER A 115 -0.62 -8.46 4.52
CA SER A 115 -0.19 -9.34 5.62
C SER A 115 1.28 -9.78 5.54
N SER A 116 2.12 -9.10 4.74
CA SER A 116 3.54 -9.45 4.64
C SER A 116 4.31 -9.05 5.92
N ASN A 117 5.57 -9.46 5.99
CA ASN A 117 6.48 -9.11 7.07
C ASN A 117 7.94 -9.13 6.60
N HIS A 118 8.83 -8.56 7.43
CA HIS A 118 10.26 -8.49 7.15
C HIS A 118 10.90 -9.87 6.87
N LEU A 119 10.51 -10.91 7.61
CA LEU A 119 11.07 -12.25 7.45
C LEU A 119 10.71 -12.86 6.08
N ALA A 120 9.48 -12.63 5.61
CA ALA A 120 9.03 -13.07 4.29
C ALA A 120 9.85 -12.39 3.18
N LEU A 121 10.15 -11.10 3.33
CA LEU A 121 11.01 -10.36 2.41
C LEU A 121 12.45 -10.89 2.44
N ALA A 122 13.05 -11.05 3.61
CA ALA A 122 14.40 -11.58 3.77
C ALA A 122 14.54 -12.99 3.17
N SER A 123 13.56 -13.86 3.39
CA SER A 123 13.54 -15.22 2.83
C SER A 123 13.46 -15.22 1.30
N THR A 124 12.77 -14.24 0.72
CA THR A 124 12.54 -14.16 -0.74
C THR A 124 13.68 -13.48 -1.47
N PHE A 125 14.23 -12.41 -0.89
CA PHE A 125 15.24 -11.57 -1.53
C PHE A 125 16.67 -11.86 -1.07
N ASN A 126 16.86 -12.88 -0.23
CA ASN A 126 18.07 -13.17 0.53
C ASN A 126 18.30 -12.12 1.63
N ASP A 127 18.51 -12.58 2.85
CA ASP A 127 18.67 -11.76 4.06
C ASP A 127 19.80 -10.73 3.90
N LYS A 128 20.87 -11.05 3.17
CA LYS A 128 21.97 -10.11 2.88
C LYS A 128 21.56 -8.90 2.04
N ASN A 129 20.46 -9.00 1.29
CA ASN A 129 19.92 -7.90 0.50
C ASN A 129 18.78 -7.19 1.21
N VAL A 130 18.51 -7.47 2.48
CA VAL A 130 17.38 -6.91 3.22
C VAL A 130 17.88 -6.35 4.54
N THR A 131 17.58 -5.08 4.81
CA THR A 131 18.03 -4.44 6.04
C THR A 131 16.89 -3.66 6.66
N PHE A 132 16.73 -3.73 7.98
CA PHE A 132 15.81 -2.86 8.70
C PHE A 132 16.58 -1.65 9.22
N THR A 133 16.22 -0.46 8.76
CA THR A 133 16.97 0.79 9.03
C THR A 133 16.09 2.02 8.90
N GLU A 134 16.61 3.17 9.30
CA GLU A 134 15.94 4.46 9.15
C GLU A 134 16.04 4.94 7.69
N VAL A 135 14.92 5.44 7.16
CA VAL A 135 14.81 6.11 5.88
C VAL A 135 14.25 7.52 6.06
N ASP A 136 14.47 8.38 5.09
CA ASP A 136 13.93 9.74 5.11
C ASP A 136 12.40 9.70 5.01
N GLY A 137 11.73 10.40 5.91
CA GLY A 137 10.28 10.61 5.93
C GLY A 137 9.88 12.05 5.55
N PRO A 138 8.58 12.37 5.62
CA PRO A 138 8.09 13.74 5.42
C PRO A 138 8.76 14.73 6.37
N GLU A 139 8.91 15.99 5.93
CA GLU A 139 9.41 17.10 6.75
C GLU A 139 10.80 16.87 7.39
N GLY A 140 11.63 16.02 6.78
CA GLY A 140 12.96 15.68 7.29
C GLY A 140 12.95 14.70 8.46
N SER A 141 11.81 14.09 8.76
CA SER A 141 11.71 13.01 9.75
C SER A 141 12.46 11.74 9.33
N LYS A 142 12.62 10.81 10.28
CA LYS A 142 13.16 9.46 10.04
C LYS A 142 12.10 8.43 10.33
N LEU A 143 11.96 7.46 9.43
CA LEU A 143 11.01 6.36 9.52
C LEU A 143 11.77 5.03 9.49
N ASN A 144 11.38 4.07 10.32
CA ASN A 144 11.96 2.74 10.23
C ASN A 144 11.31 1.94 9.10
N ALA A 145 12.15 1.39 8.23
CA ALA A 145 11.70 0.61 7.09
C ALA A 145 12.57 -0.63 6.88
N THR A 146 11.97 -1.66 6.28
CA THR A 146 12.72 -2.71 5.61
C THR A 146 13.14 -2.21 4.23
N VAL A 147 14.44 -2.08 4.00
CA VAL A 147 15.03 -1.70 2.71
C VAL A 147 15.52 -2.95 2.00
N LEU A 148 15.00 -3.20 0.80
CA LEU A 148 15.55 -4.19 -0.13
C LEU A 148 16.67 -3.55 -0.93
N PHE A 149 17.77 -4.27 -1.12
CA PHE A 149 18.97 -3.87 -1.86
C PHE A 149 19.44 -2.44 -1.52
N PRO A 150 19.80 -2.16 -0.24
CA PRO A 150 20.16 -0.81 0.21
C PRO A 150 21.33 -0.19 -0.57
N ASP A 151 22.30 -1.01 -0.99
CA ASP A 151 23.49 -0.58 -1.71
C ASP A 151 23.34 -0.52 -3.24
N ASP A 152 22.17 -0.89 -3.78
CA ASP A 152 21.91 -0.86 -5.22
C ASP A 152 20.74 0.09 -5.53
N PRO A 153 21.02 1.33 -5.98
CA PRO A 153 19.97 2.32 -6.24
C PRO A 153 18.97 1.89 -7.32
N LYS A 154 19.35 0.97 -8.23
CA LYS A 154 18.44 0.46 -9.26
C LYS A 154 17.51 -0.63 -8.73
N ARG A 155 17.84 -1.26 -7.61
CA ARG A 155 17.05 -2.31 -6.97
C ARG A 155 16.50 -1.90 -5.61
N ARG A 156 16.81 -0.69 -5.13
CA ARG A 156 16.36 -0.21 -3.83
C ARG A 156 14.84 -0.11 -3.75
N LEU A 157 14.27 -0.64 -2.68
CA LEU A 157 12.84 -0.57 -2.38
C LEU A 157 12.65 -0.44 -0.86
N GLU A 158 11.82 0.50 -0.41
CA GLU A 158 11.51 0.68 1.02
C GLU A 158 10.14 0.06 1.33
N VAL A 159 10.04 -0.64 2.45
CA VAL A 159 8.78 -1.22 2.95
C VAL A 159 8.61 -0.81 4.41
N LEU A 160 7.57 -0.01 4.66
CA LEU A 160 7.15 0.44 5.98
C LEU A 160 6.03 -0.47 6.50
N TRP A 161 5.93 -0.57 7.82
CA TRP A 161 5.05 -1.53 8.50
C TRP A 161 4.02 -0.81 9.36
N GLN A 162 2.79 -1.30 9.36
CA GLN A 162 1.75 -0.88 10.29
C GLN A 162 2.13 -1.28 11.72
N ASN A 163 2.71 -2.47 11.89
CA ASN A 163 3.32 -2.91 13.13
C ASN A 163 4.84 -2.84 13.00
N GLU A 164 5.42 -1.67 13.27
CA GLU A 164 6.85 -1.44 13.18
C GLU A 164 7.66 -2.37 14.11
N ALA A 165 7.19 -2.58 15.35
CA ALA A 165 7.89 -3.41 16.34
C ALA A 165 8.00 -4.87 15.90
N ALA A 166 6.92 -5.43 15.33
CA ALA A 166 6.92 -6.77 14.77
C ALA A 166 7.45 -6.83 13.32
N ARG A 167 7.64 -5.68 12.68
CA ARG A 167 7.97 -5.51 11.25
C ARG A 167 7.02 -6.31 10.36
N SER A 168 5.73 -6.21 10.69
CA SER A 168 4.65 -6.93 10.05
C SER A 168 3.55 -5.98 9.59
N ASP A 169 2.73 -6.49 8.70
CA ASP A 169 1.59 -5.81 8.11
C ASP A 169 2.05 -4.61 7.28
N THR A 170 2.21 -4.83 5.97
CA THR A 170 2.70 -3.81 5.05
C THR A 170 1.81 -2.57 5.13
N ALA A 171 2.42 -1.45 5.49
CA ALA A 171 1.79 -0.15 5.47
C ALA A 171 1.94 0.50 4.10
N LEU A 172 3.19 0.62 3.66
CA LEU A 172 3.59 1.40 2.50
C LEU A 172 4.84 0.81 1.87
N ILE A 173 4.83 0.69 0.55
CA ILE A 173 5.99 0.35 -0.28
C ILE A 173 6.35 1.58 -1.09
N VAL A 174 7.60 2.02 -0.99
CA VAL A 174 8.09 3.25 -1.64
C VAL A 174 9.11 2.92 -2.72
N VAL A 175 8.85 3.40 -3.93
CA VAL A 175 9.77 3.39 -5.07
C VAL A 175 10.19 4.82 -5.35
N THR A 176 11.49 5.11 -5.25
CA THR A 176 12.05 6.46 -5.46
C THR A 176 13.44 6.41 -6.09
N GLY A 177 13.99 7.56 -6.46
CA GLY A 177 15.35 7.72 -6.97
C GLY A 177 15.60 6.97 -8.29
N GLY A 178 16.67 6.19 -8.35
CA GLY A 178 17.08 5.44 -9.55
C GLY A 178 16.41 4.06 -9.70
N SER A 179 15.42 3.76 -8.86
CA SER A 179 14.84 2.42 -8.73
C SER A 179 14.13 1.96 -10.00
N THR A 180 14.32 0.68 -10.34
CA THR A 180 13.78 0.06 -11.57
C THR A 180 12.61 -0.89 -11.31
N TRP A 181 12.09 -0.90 -10.08
CA TRP A 181 10.88 -1.65 -9.74
C TRP A 181 9.69 -1.15 -10.54
N THR A 182 8.90 -2.09 -11.05
CA THR A 182 7.63 -1.81 -11.71
C THR A 182 6.47 -2.20 -10.79
N GLY A 183 5.38 -1.47 -10.90
CA GLY A 183 4.11 -1.82 -10.28
C GLY A 183 3.14 -2.43 -11.28
N PRO A 184 1.89 -2.68 -10.84
CA PRO A 184 0.83 -3.16 -11.70
C PRO A 184 0.67 -2.26 -12.94
N LYS A 185 0.29 -2.87 -14.07
CA LYS A 185 0.05 -2.18 -15.35
C LYS A 185 1.26 -1.42 -15.93
N GLY A 186 2.48 -1.76 -15.48
CA GLY A 186 3.71 -1.15 -15.99
C GLY A 186 4.01 0.21 -15.36
N LEU A 187 3.41 0.53 -14.21
CA LEU A 187 3.79 1.69 -13.41
C LEU A 187 5.28 1.63 -13.08
N LYS A 188 5.99 2.74 -13.26
CA LYS A 188 7.43 2.87 -12.99
C LYS A 188 7.82 4.35 -12.92
N LEU A 189 8.97 4.63 -12.33
CA LEU A 189 9.53 5.97 -12.30
C LEU A 189 9.78 6.52 -13.71
N GLY A 190 9.73 7.84 -13.84
CA GLY A 190 9.97 8.57 -15.08
C GLY A 190 8.82 8.56 -16.08
N LEU A 191 7.65 7.99 -15.76
CA LEU A 191 6.47 8.10 -16.62
C LEU A 191 5.97 9.55 -16.64
N GLY A 192 5.70 10.10 -17.82
CA GLY A 192 5.05 11.40 -17.97
C GLY A 192 3.53 11.30 -17.91
N LEU A 193 2.84 12.45 -17.80
CA LEU A 193 1.39 12.57 -17.69
C LEU A 193 0.64 11.73 -18.74
N ALA A 194 0.95 11.91 -20.02
CA ALA A 194 0.26 11.22 -21.12
C ALA A 194 0.44 9.69 -21.10
N ALA A 195 1.57 9.19 -20.60
CA ALA A 195 1.77 7.75 -20.45
C ALA A 195 0.95 7.21 -19.28
N LEU A 196 0.89 7.96 -18.18
CA LEU A 196 0.09 7.58 -17.02
C LEU A 196 -1.41 7.67 -17.30
N GLU A 197 -1.87 8.66 -18.06
CA GLU A 197 -3.26 8.76 -18.53
C GLU A 197 -3.68 7.52 -19.31
N LYS A 198 -2.79 6.96 -20.15
CA LYS A 198 -3.06 5.70 -20.87
C LYS A 198 -3.17 4.50 -19.93
N ILE A 199 -2.30 4.43 -18.92
CA ILE A 199 -2.35 3.37 -17.89
C ILE A 199 -3.63 3.48 -17.05
N ASN A 200 -4.01 4.70 -16.68
CA ASN A 200 -5.22 4.98 -15.91
C ASN A 200 -6.49 4.89 -16.76
N GLY A 201 -6.38 5.03 -18.08
CA GLY A 201 -7.51 5.09 -19.03
C GLY A 201 -8.33 6.39 -18.97
N LYS A 202 -7.96 7.34 -18.10
CA LYS A 202 -8.63 8.62 -17.87
C LYS A 202 -7.62 9.68 -17.40
N PRO A 203 -7.90 10.98 -17.63
CA PRO A 203 -7.26 12.06 -16.88
C PRO A 203 -7.42 11.86 -15.38
N PHE A 204 -6.48 12.39 -14.60
CA PHE A 204 -6.49 12.34 -13.13
C PHE A 204 -6.18 13.74 -12.57
N LYS A 205 -6.34 13.96 -11.27
CA LYS A 205 -6.01 15.23 -10.61
C LYS A 205 -4.75 15.12 -9.79
N LEU A 206 -3.96 16.19 -9.76
CA LEU A 206 -2.79 16.34 -8.91
C LEU A 206 -2.68 17.77 -8.37
N LYS A 207 -2.00 17.92 -7.23
CA LYS A 207 -1.66 19.21 -6.64
C LYS A 207 -0.62 19.97 -7.48
N GLY A 208 -0.65 21.30 -7.40
CA GLY A 208 0.43 22.14 -7.93
C GLY A 208 1.79 21.83 -7.26
N PHE A 209 2.89 22.30 -7.84
CA PHE A 209 4.25 21.94 -7.41
C PHE A 209 4.85 22.83 -6.31
N ASP A 210 4.12 23.85 -5.84
CA ASP A 210 4.57 24.86 -4.88
C ASP A 210 4.29 24.52 -3.41
N GLN A 211 3.67 23.37 -3.15
CA GLN A 211 3.32 22.87 -1.81
C GLN A 211 4.30 21.78 -1.37
N ASP A 212 4.38 21.51 -0.07
CA ASP A 212 5.27 20.48 0.50
C ASP A 212 4.96 19.06 -0.03
N ASP A 213 3.69 18.79 -0.36
CA ASP A 213 3.25 17.57 -1.04
C ASP A 213 2.92 17.82 -2.53
N GLY A 214 3.55 18.82 -3.13
CA GLY A 214 3.30 19.25 -4.49
C GLY A 214 3.51 18.15 -5.54
N GLY A 215 2.74 18.20 -6.62
CA GLY A 215 2.76 17.19 -7.67
C GLY A 215 2.15 15.84 -7.28
N SER A 216 1.57 15.71 -6.08
CA SER A 216 0.91 14.48 -5.64
C SER A 216 -0.42 14.28 -6.35
N VAL A 217 -0.70 13.06 -6.79
CA VAL A 217 -2.01 12.67 -7.35
C VAL A 217 -3.03 12.59 -6.22
N VAL A 218 -4.13 13.31 -6.36
CA VAL A 218 -5.20 13.42 -5.34
C VAL A 218 -6.50 12.72 -5.75
N ASP A 219 -6.70 12.48 -7.05
CA ASP A 219 -7.89 11.77 -7.53
C ASP A 219 -7.63 11.10 -8.89
N TRP A 220 -7.86 9.79 -8.95
CA TRP A 220 -7.74 8.97 -10.16
C TRP A 220 -8.92 9.14 -11.13
N GLN A 221 -9.95 9.89 -10.75
CA GLN A 221 -11.14 10.23 -11.53
C GLN A 221 -11.88 8.97 -12.05
N GLY A 222 -11.97 7.95 -11.19
CA GLY A 222 -12.57 6.66 -11.52
C GLY A 222 -11.80 5.85 -12.58
N GLY A 223 -10.53 6.17 -12.78
CA GLY A 223 -9.64 5.44 -13.68
C GLY A 223 -9.16 4.12 -13.10
N ALA A 224 -8.41 3.39 -13.91
CA ALA A 224 -7.96 2.04 -13.65
C ALA A 224 -6.93 1.94 -12.49
N LEU A 225 -6.40 3.07 -12.01
CA LEU A 225 -5.51 3.15 -10.84
C LEU A 225 -6.24 3.53 -9.54
N ALA A 226 -7.55 3.83 -9.60
CA ALA A 226 -8.35 4.16 -8.42
C ALA A 226 -8.50 3.00 -7.43
N SER A 227 -8.34 1.76 -7.90
CA SER A 227 -8.36 0.57 -7.05
C SER A 227 -7.45 -0.50 -7.67
N LEU A 228 -6.57 -1.08 -6.84
CA LEU A 228 -5.75 -2.21 -7.22
C LEU A 228 -6.23 -3.48 -6.48
N PRO A 229 -5.97 -4.68 -7.03
CA PRO A 229 -6.30 -5.93 -6.36
C PRO A 229 -5.68 -6.04 -4.95
N GLY A 230 -6.35 -6.79 -4.07
CA GLY A 230 -5.84 -7.07 -2.73
C GLY A 230 -6.01 -5.93 -1.72
N GLY A 231 -6.88 -4.96 -1.99
CA GLY A 231 -7.08 -3.79 -1.12
C GLY A 231 -5.91 -2.79 -1.15
N CYS A 232 -5.10 -2.87 -2.20
CA CYS A 232 -3.95 -2.01 -2.40
C CYS A 232 -4.39 -0.71 -3.07
N SER A 233 -3.81 0.39 -2.62
CA SER A 233 -3.95 1.70 -3.24
C SER A 233 -2.61 2.11 -3.85
N VAL A 234 -2.65 2.99 -4.84
CA VAL A 234 -1.45 3.63 -5.39
C VAL A 234 -1.51 5.14 -5.21
N GLY A 235 -0.44 5.69 -4.63
CA GLY A 235 -0.13 7.11 -4.60
C GLY A 235 1.05 7.41 -5.52
N LEU A 236 1.03 8.55 -6.20
CA LEU A 236 2.14 9.00 -7.04
C LEU A 236 2.47 10.45 -6.72
N ARG A 237 3.76 10.79 -6.79
CA ARG A 237 4.24 12.18 -6.78
C ARG A 237 5.03 12.45 -8.05
N PHE A 238 4.69 13.56 -8.69
CA PHE A 238 5.38 14.08 -9.86
C PHE A 238 6.47 15.07 -9.46
N ALA A 239 7.56 15.09 -10.23
CA ALA A 239 8.52 16.19 -10.23
C ALA A 239 8.46 16.92 -11.57
N PRO A 240 8.51 18.27 -11.59
CA PRO A 240 8.61 19.02 -12.83
C PRO A 240 9.96 18.74 -13.51
N ASP A 241 10.03 18.92 -14.83
CA ASP A 241 11.30 18.85 -15.56
C ASP A 241 12.28 19.86 -14.93
N PRO A 242 13.49 19.43 -14.53
CA PRO A 242 14.49 20.34 -13.96
C PRO A 242 14.86 21.50 -14.89
N LYS A 243 14.57 21.37 -16.20
CA LYS A 243 14.78 22.41 -17.22
C LYS A 243 13.56 23.32 -17.45
N ALA A 244 12.45 23.10 -16.74
CA ALA A 244 11.28 23.98 -16.83
C ALA A 244 11.64 25.39 -16.34
N THR A 245 11.14 26.41 -17.03
CA THR A 245 11.37 27.81 -16.65
C THR A 245 10.62 28.15 -15.37
N GLU A 246 11.11 29.13 -14.61
CA GLU A 246 10.41 29.61 -13.40
C GLU A 246 8.99 30.10 -13.73
N ALA A 247 8.79 30.74 -14.88
CA ALA A 247 7.46 31.14 -15.33
C ALA A 247 6.52 29.93 -15.56
N ALA A 248 7.02 28.83 -16.15
CA ALA A 248 6.23 27.62 -16.34
C ALA A 248 5.91 26.94 -15.00
N LYS A 249 6.88 26.90 -14.07
CA LYS A 249 6.66 26.38 -12.70
C LYS A 249 5.61 27.20 -11.96
N ALA A 250 5.66 28.53 -12.05
CA ALA A 250 4.68 29.42 -11.45
C ALA A 250 3.26 29.22 -12.01
N GLN A 251 3.13 28.85 -13.29
CA GLN A 251 1.83 28.49 -13.87
C GLN A 251 1.30 27.15 -13.35
N ALA A 252 2.20 26.23 -12.99
CA ALA A 252 1.87 24.93 -12.39
C ALA A 252 1.82 24.98 -10.84
N ALA A 253 1.77 26.19 -10.26
CA ALA A 253 1.57 26.43 -8.84
C ALA A 253 0.08 26.59 -8.52
N GLY A 254 -0.34 26.26 -7.30
CA GLY A 254 -1.72 26.36 -6.85
C GLY A 254 -2.35 25.02 -6.47
N LYS A 255 -3.67 25.00 -6.31
CA LYS A 255 -4.36 23.96 -5.53
C LYS A 255 -4.44 22.61 -6.24
N GLU A 256 -5.13 22.54 -7.38
CA GLU A 256 -5.35 21.28 -8.10
C GLU A 256 -5.39 21.52 -9.61
N PHE A 257 -4.85 20.57 -10.36
CA PHE A 257 -4.86 20.55 -11.80
C PHE A 257 -5.34 19.18 -12.31
N VAL A 258 -6.04 19.17 -13.43
CA VAL A 258 -6.28 17.94 -14.19
C VAL A 258 -5.04 17.64 -15.02
N SER A 259 -4.65 16.37 -15.17
CA SER A 259 -3.43 15.94 -15.86
C SER A 259 -3.30 16.45 -17.31
N THR A 260 -4.41 16.81 -17.93
CA THR A 260 -4.47 17.37 -19.29
C THR A 260 -4.22 18.88 -19.37
N ASP A 261 -4.10 19.56 -18.22
CA ASP A 261 -3.92 21.01 -18.13
C ASP A 261 -2.63 21.48 -18.83
N ALA A 262 -2.70 22.63 -19.50
CA ALA A 262 -1.58 23.19 -20.26
C ALA A 262 -0.42 23.60 -19.35
N ALA A 263 -0.67 24.08 -18.13
CA ALA A 263 0.36 24.45 -17.18
C ALA A 263 1.19 23.23 -16.76
N LEU A 264 0.52 22.12 -16.44
CA LEU A 264 1.19 20.85 -16.13
C LEU A 264 1.97 20.32 -17.33
N LYS A 265 1.40 20.35 -18.53
CA LYS A 265 2.12 19.95 -19.74
C LYS A 265 3.35 20.83 -20.00
N GLY A 266 3.27 22.11 -19.67
CA GLY A 266 4.34 23.10 -19.82
C GLY A 266 5.59 22.76 -19.01
N VAL A 267 5.42 22.18 -17.81
CA VAL A 267 6.54 21.75 -16.95
C VAL A 267 6.98 20.30 -17.17
N LYS A 268 6.37 19.58 -18.12
CA LYS A 268 6.71 18.21 -18.54
C LYS A 268 7.07 17.26 -17.37
N PRO A 269 6.20 17.15 -16.36
CA PRO A 269 6.56 16.45 -15.15
C PRO A 269 6.61 14.95 -15.38
N VAL A 270 7.42 14.28 -14.56
CA VAL A 270 7.57 12.81 -14.55
C VAL A 270 7.32 12.26 -13.15
N VAL A 271 6.85 11.02 -13.07
CA VAL A 271 6.68 10.30 -11.81
C VAL A 271 8.04 10.16 -11.12
N ALA A 272 8.17 10.76 -9.94
CA ALA A 272 9.39 10.78 -9.13
C ALA A 272 9.30 9.85 -7.90
N GLU A 273 8.08 9.58 -7.43
CA GLU A 273 7.82 8.64 -6.34
C GLU A 273 6.56 7.81 -6.66
N ILE A 274 6.61 6.52 -6.31
CA ILE A 274 5.47 5.61 -6.35
C ILE A 274 5.29 5.00 -4.98
N LEU A 275 4.05 5.02 -4.52
CA LEU A 275 3.63 4.52 -3.23
C LEU A 275 2.58 3.44 -3.45
N PHE A 276 2.82 2.23 -2.97
CA PHE A 276 1.80 1.19 -2.87
C PHE A 276 1.46 0.98 -1.42
N GLY A 277 0.21 1.22 -1.04
CA GLY A 277 -0.18 1.27 0.36
C GLY A 277 -1.45 0.50 0.64
N TYR A 278 -1.62 0.18 1.91
CA TYR A 278 -2.83 -0.40 2.47
C TYR A 278 -3.36 0.58 3.52
N PRO A 279 -3.90 1.74 3.09
CA PRO A 279 -4.39 2.76 4.01
C PRO A 279 -5.45 2.15 4.92
N GLN A 280 -5.42 2.54 6.19
CA GLN A 280 -6.48 2.14 7.10
C GLN A 280 -7.76 2.82 6.64
N SER A 281 -8.85 2.05 6.52
CA SER A 281 -10.17 2.67 6.40
C SER A 281 -10.41 3.48 7.67
N PRO A 282 -10.89 4.73 7.56
CA PRO A 282 -11.27 5.51 8.73
C PRO A 282 -12.33 4.81 9.59
#